data_AF-K5WWE4-F1
#
_entry.id   AF-K5WWE4-F1
#
_cell.length_a   1.000
_cell.length_b   1.000
_cell.length_c   1.000
_cell.angle_alpha   90.00
_cell.angle_beta   90.00
_cell.angle_gamma   90.00
#
_symmetry.space_group_name_H-M   'P 1'
#
loop_
_entity.id
_entity.type
_entity.pdbx_description
1 polymer ?
#
loop_
_entity_poly.entity_id
_entity_poly.type
_entity_poly.pdbx_seq_one_letter_code
_entity_poly.pdbx_strand_id
1 'polypeptide(L)'
;MNREPKHKSSIFLINFGYSKDLDSSGPCNERIGTPSFIARAVQAGEPLHCHTLTLFPALPPLSTGARAVYESNYPQRLQLFNGASTLQLGPCDNPASPFRHKLAHDGESGIWTAVWWSIRAFPEDGEEIPIPVRYWDALMPKYDGPRTGLPNEDGRNSVLHAFVEADKYILHPGYRDLVDLFQNLAAAILPDYHWAADFTRQRPDFVHEILQRMILNFVVEKKDALFMDYKTANENRKFDGGMNWWYHVSTHESDCRRSSSINSSVSSQGRKRKLKEMVPDPEELADVLSVVDESNDDGSDYGGRDEDTHRSVKKSRKKYLVMNVEPE
;
A
#
# COMPACT_ATOMS: atom_id res chain seq x y z
N MET A 1 8.57 -36.29 20.03
CA MET A 1 7.67 -35.75 18.98
C MET A 1 7.69 -34.23 19.06
N ASN A 2 8.48 -33.58 18.21
CA ASN A 2 8.52 -32.12 18.10
C ASN A 2 7.25 -31.67 17.36
N ARG A 3 6.36 -30.96 18.04
CA ARG A 3 5.22 -30.29 17.39
C ARG A 3 5.75 -29.03 16.72
N GLU A 4 5.75 -29.02 15.39
CA GLU A 4 5.94 -27.79 14.63
C GLU A 4 4.90 -26.73 15.05
N PRO A 5 5.28 -25.45 15.14
CA PRO A 5 4.34 -24.37 15.43
C PRO A 5 3.33 -24.22 14.28
N LYS A 6 2.04 -24.17 14.64
CA LYS A 6 0.88 -24.25 13.75
C LYS A 6 0.59 -23.02 12.89
N HIS A 7 1.42 -21.98 12.92
CA HIS A 7 1.16 -20.72 12.22
C HIS A 7 2.44 -20.20 11.56
N LYS A 8 2.75 -20.73 10.37
CA LYS A 8 3.68 -20.08 9.43
C LYS A 8 2.85 -19.10 8.62
N SER A 9 2.96 -17.81 8.95
CA SER A 9 2.55 -16.75 8.03
C SER A 9 3.37 -16.88 6.75
N SER A 10 2.74 -16.98 5.58
CA SER A 10 3.43 -16.91 4.28
C SER A 10 3.89 -15.49 3.93
N ILE A 11 3.61 -14.52 4.79
CA ILE A 11 3.95 -13.11 4.63
C ILE A 11 5.26 -12.86 5.39
N PHE A 12 6.27 -12.39 4.66
CA PHE A 12 7.55 -11.98 5.21
C PHE A 12 7.40 -10.58 5.84
N LEU A 13 7.02 -10.55 7.12
CA LEU A 13 7.07 -9.34 7.93
C LEU A 13 8.49 -9.20 8.51
N ILE A 14 9.17 -8.12 8.16
CA ILE A 14 10.46 -7.74 8.74
C ILE A 14 10.27 -6.63 9.76
N ASN A 15 11.11 -6.65 10.80
CA ASN A 15 11.24 -5.61 11.83
C ASN A 15 10.07 -5.49 12.82
N PHE A 16 9.91 -6.49 13.69
CA PHE A 16 9.00 -6.46 14.86
C PHE A 16 9.58 -5.72 16.08
N GLY A 17 10.71 -5.01 15.95
CA GLY A 17 11.36 -4.33 17.10
C GLY A 17 10.46 -3.32 17.82
N TYR A 18 9.36 -2.92 17.16
CA TYR A 18 8.37 -1.96 17.64
C TYR A 18 6.94 -2.51 17.70
N SER A 19 6.72 -3.81 17.47
CA SER A 19 5.37 -4.38 17.60
C SER A 19 4.91 -4.32 19.06
N LYS A 20 3.76 -3.71 19.32
CA LYS A 20 3.12 -3.68 20.64
C LYS A 20 1.97 -4.67 20.69
N ASP A 21 1.86 -5.40 21.80
CA ASP A 21 0.68 -6.21 22.07
C ASP A 21 -0.54 -5.29 22.28
N LEU A 22 -1.56 -5.46 21.45
CA LEU A 22 -2.79 -4.64 21.46
C LEU A 22 -3.58 -4.82 22.77
N ASP A 23 -3.38 -5.93 23.48
CA ASP A 23 -4.03 -6.20 24.77
C ASP A 23 -3.29 -5.54 25.96
N SER A 24 -2.15 -4.88 25.72
CA SER A 24 -1.43 -4.18 26.77
C SER A 24 -2.13 -2.85 27.11
N SER A 25 -2.80 -2.81 28.27
CA SER A 25 -3.51 -1.66 28.83
C SER A 25 -2.61 -0.48 29.25
N GLY A 26 -1.34 -0.47 28.81
CA GLY A 26 -0.37 0.57 29.14
C GLY A 26 -0.52 1.79 28.20
N PRO A 27 -0.40 3.03 28.72
CA PRO A 27 -0.51 4.25 27.92
C PRO A 27 0.43 4.21 26.71
N CYS A 28 -0.08 4.60 25.53
CA CYS A 28 0.62 4.51 24.25
C CYS A 28 1.66 5.64 24.06
N ASN A 29 2.41 5.98 25.11
CA ASN A 29 3.04 7.29 25.19
C ASN A 29 4.51 7.35 24.75
N GLU A 30 5.16 6.25 24.33
CA GLU A 30 6.63 6.27 24.31
C GLU A 30 7.36 5.77 23.06
N ARG A 31 6.70 5.20 22.04
CA ARG A 31 7.43 4.73 20.85
C ARG A 31 6.67 4.97 19.56
N ILE A 32 6.75 6.20 19.07
CA ILE A 32 6.45 6.51 17.68
C ILE A 32 7.59 5.88 16.87
N GLY A 33 7.26 5.01 15.89
CA GLY A 33 8.24 4.44 14.97
C GLY A 33 8.99 5.52 14.21
N THR A 34 10.04 5.17 13.46
CA THR A 34 10.76 6.17 12.66
C THR A 34 9.80 6.87 11.70
N PRO A 35 9.56 8.19 11.85
CA PRO A 35 8.78 9.03 10.95
C PRO A 35 8.75 8.66 9.47
N SER A 36 9.92 8.52 8.87
CA SER A 36 10.04 8.30 7.43
C SER A 36 9.42 6.97 6.98
N PHE A 37 9.23 6.01 7.89
CA PHE A 37 8.76 4.65 7.57
C PHE A 37 7.34 4.36 8.06
N ILE A 38 6.69 5.25 8.81
CA ILE A 38 5.32 4.98 9.26
C ILE A 38 4.34 5.11 8.09
N ALA A 39 3.40 4.19 7.94
CA ALA A 39 2.33 4.32 6.94
C ALA A 39 1.62 5.68 7.05
N ARG A 40 1.22 6.27 5.93
CA ARG A 40 0.65 7.63 5.91
C ARG A 40 -0.64 7.74 6.73
N ALA A 41 -1.53 6.75 6.66
CA ALA A 41 -2.76 6.74 7.47
C ALA A 41 -2.47 6.59 8.98
N VAL A 42 -1.49 5.77 9.35
CA VAL A 42 -1.06 5.61 10.75
C VAL A 42 -0.40 6.88 11.25
N GLN A 43 0.40 7.52 10.39
CA GLN A 43 0.93 8.83 10.65
C GLN A 43 -0.23 9.77 10.94
N ALA A 44 -1.19 9.96 10.02
CA ALA A 44 -2.39 10.80 10.13
C ALA A 44 -3.24 10.53 11.39
N GLY A 45 -3.23 9.29 11.89
CA GLY A 45 -4.12 8.86 12.98
C GLY A 45 -5.57 8.65 12.52
N GLU A 46 -5.82 8.71 11.21
CA GLU A 46 -7.12 8.54 10.56
C GLU A 46 -6.94 8.03 9.12
N PRO A 47 -8.01 7.50 8.48
CA PRO A 47 -7.93 7.14 7.07
C PRO A 47 -7.54 8.34 6.20
N LEU A 48 -6.68 8.12 5.20
CA LEU A 48 -6.28 9.21 4.29
C LEU A 48 -7.49 9.70 3.51
N HIS A 49 -7.51 10.99 3.18
CA HIS A 49 -8.57 11.56 2.35
C HIS A 49 -8.64 10.86 0.99
N CYS A 50 -9.84 10.40 0.63
CA CYS A 50 -10.13 9.78 -0.67
C CYS A 50 -10.65 10.82 -1.64
N HIS A 51 -9.99 10.97 -2.78
CA HIS A 51 -10.51 11.76 -3.91
C HIS A 51 -11.42 10.89 -4.77
N THR A 52 -12.45 11.45 -5.39
CA THR A 52 -13.34 10.73 -6.34
C THR A 52 -12.64 10.15 -7.58
N LEU A 53 -11.37 10.52 -7.79
CA LEU A 53 -10.51 10.05 -8.88
C LEU A 53 -9.44 9.08 -8.38
N THR A 54 -9.55 8.64 -7.11
CA THR A 54 -8.64 7.67 -6.52
C THR A 54 -8.79 6.35 -7.24
N LEU A 55 -7.66 5.86 -7.73
CA LEU A 55 -7.58 4.64 -8.50
C LEU A 55 -7.08 3.50 -7.62
N PHE A 56 -7.92 2.48 -7.45
CA PHE A 56 -7.53 1.25 -6.80
C PHE A 56 -7.02 0.25 -7.85
N PRO A 57 -5.73 -0.14 -7.79
CA PRO A 57 -5.17 -1.00 -8.80
C PRO A 57 -5.83 -2.38 -8.81
N ALA A 58 -5.81 -2.98 -10.00
CA ALA A 58 -6.12 -4.39 -10.19
C ALA A 58 -5.07 -5.25 -9.45
N LEU A 59 -5.47 -6.45 -9.08
CA LEU A 59 -4.52 -7.44 -8.59
C LEU A 59 -3.66 -7.90 -9.78
N PRO A 60 -2.33 -7.70 -9.74
CA PRO A 60 -1.49 -8.01 -10.88
C PRO A 60 -1.48 -9.52 -11.12
N PRO A 61 -1.56 -9.96 -12.38
CA PRO A 61 -1.40 -11.37 -12.71
C PRO A 61 0.03 -11.79 -12.41
N LEU A 62 0.23 -13.03 -11.96
CA LEU A 62 1.56 -13.63 -11.87
C LEU A 62 2.08 -13.95 -13.27
N SER A 63 3.32 -13.59 -13.57
CA SER A 63 4.01 -13.99 -14.80
C SER A 63 4.14 -15.51 -14.86
N THR A 64 4.36 -16.10 -16.04
CA THR A 64 4.41 -17.57 -16.20
C THR A 64 5.43 -18.21 -15.25
N GLY A 65 6.62 -17.60 -15.12
CA GLY A 65 7.66 -18.09 -14.20
C GLY A 65 7.30 -17.89 -12.73
N ALA A 66 6.74 -16.72 -12.38
CA ALA A 66 6.33 -16.42 -11.01
C ALA A 66 5.16 -17.30 -10.55
N ARG A 67 4.19 -17.57 -11.44
CA ARG A 67 3.01 -18.40 -11.15
C ARG A 67 3.41 -19.81 -10.76
N ALA A 68 4.31 -20.46 -11.51
CA ALA A 68 4.73 -21.82 -11.20
C ALA A 68 5.33 -21.95 -9.79
N VAL A 69 6.20 -21.01 -9.42
CA VAL A 69 6.81 -20.97 -8.07
C VAL A 69 5.76 -20.65 -7.00
N TYR A 70 4.93 -19.64 -7.24
CA TYR A 70 3.93 -19.19 -6.28
C TYR A 70 2.86 -20.26 -6.01
N GLU A 71 2.31 -20.88 -7.06
CA GLU A 71 1.28 -21.91 -6.97
C GLU A 71 1.78 -23.15 -6.25
N SER A 72 3.03 -23.57 -6.51
CA SER A 72 3.63 -24.72 -5.84
C SER A 72 3.82 -24.52 -4.33
N ASN A 73 4.01 -23.27 -3.88
CA ASN A 73 4.28 -22.96 -2.47
C ASN A 73 3.03 -22.47 -1.72
N TYR A 74 2.10 -21.79 -2.41
CA TYR A 74 0.96 -21.10 -1.82
C TYR A 74 -0.35 -21.32 -2.62
N PRO A 75 -0.75 -22.56 -2.90
CA PRO A 75 -1.91 -22.85 -3.75
C PRO A 75 -3.22 -22.29 -3.17
N GLN A 76 -3.38 -22.35 -1.85
CA GLN A 76 -4.56 -21.81 -1.14
C GLN A 76 -4.65 -20.29 -1.27
N ARG A 77 -3.51 -19.60 -1.23
CA ARG A 77 -3.45 -18.14 -1.37
C ARG A 77 -3.75 -17.73 -2.80
N LEU A 78 -3.27 -18.50 -3.78
CA LEU A 78 -3.62 -18.29 -5.18
C LEU A 78 -5.13 -18.44 -5.40
N GLN A 79 -5.76 -19.48 -4.84
CA GLN A 79 -7.22 -19.67 -4.91
C GLN A 79 -8.00 -18.52 -4.27
N LEU A 80 -7.57 -18.08 -3.09
CA LEU A 80 -8.18 -16.98 -2.35
C LEU A 80 -8.20 -15.68 -3.15
N PHE A 81 -7.16 -15.47 -3.96
CA PHE A 81 -6.98 -14.28 -4.79
C PHE A 81 -7.06 -14.60 -6.30
N ASN A 82 -7.87 -15.60 -6.68
CA ASN A 82 -8.02 -16.04 -8.07
C ASN A 82 -9.03 -15.20 -8.89
N GLY A 83 -9.57 -14.13 -8.30
CA GLY A 83 -10.47 -13.20 -8.97
C GLY A 83 -9.70 -12.16 -9.79
N ALA A 84 -10.22 -11.82 -10.97
CA ALA A 84 -9.78 -10.63 -11.69
C ALA A 84 -10.32 -9.40 -10.96
N SER A 85 -9.50 -8.80 -10.07
CA SER A 85 -9.84 -7.48 -9.55
C SER A 85 -9.68 -6.48 -10.69
N THR A 86 -10.78 -5.98 -11.24
CA THR A 86 -10.73 -4.92 -12.23
C THR A 86 -10.29 -3.63 -11.57
N LEU A 87 -9.60 -2.77 -12.32
CA LEU A 87 -9.33 -1.39 -11.91
C LEU A 87 -10.61 -0.73 -11.41
N GLN A 88 -10.55 -0.05 -10.26
CA GLN A 88 -11.73 0.58 -9.68
C GLN A 88 -11.45 2.04 -9.34
N LEU A 89 -12.35 2.92 -9.78
CA LEU A 89 -12.47 4.28 -9.25
C LEU A 89 -13.25 4.22 -7.95
N GLY A 90 -12.71 4.79 -6.88
CA GLY A 90 -13.36 4.76 -5.57
C GLY A 90 -14.58 5.70 -5.50
N PRO A 91 -15.77 5.21 -5.13
CA PRO A 91 -16.67 6.02 -4.32
C PRO A 91 -16.09 6.12 -2.90
N CYS A 92 -16.06 7.33 -2.33
CA CYS A 92 -15.49 7.59 -1.01
C CYS A 92 -16.58 7.63 0.09
N ASP A 93 -17.62 6.80 -0.06
CA ASP A 93 -18.87 6.92 0.71
C ASP A 93 -18.95 5.93 1.89
N ASN A 94 -17.86 5.21 2.20
CA ASN A 94 -17.84 4.30 3.35
C ASN A 94 -18.00 5.10 4.65
N PRO A 95 -18.93 4.73 5.56
CA PRO A 95 -19.04 5.39 6.84
C PRO A 95 -17.72 5.22 7.61
N ALA A 96 -17.20 6.32 8.17
CA ALA A 96 -15.95 6.33 8.88
C ALA A 96 -16.03 5.39 10.10
N SER A 97 -15.50 4.17 9.98
CA SER A 97 -15.23 3.33 11.13
C SER A 97 -14.11 3.96 11.97
N PRO A 98 -14.09 3.79 13.29
CA PRO A 98 -12.95 4.25 14.11
C PRO A 98 -11.63 3.78 13.49
N PHE A 99 -10.67 4.71 13.39
CA PHE A 99 -9.37 4.40 12.83
C PHE A 99 -8.68 3.29 13.63
N ARG A 100 -8.12 2.33 12.92
CA ARG A 100 -7.34 1.23 13.49
C ARG A 100 -6.16 0.95 12.59
N HIS A 101 -5.02 0.64 13.19
CA HIS A 101 -3.88 0.10 12.46
C HIS A 101 -4.29 -1.23 11.80
N LYS A 102 -4.02 -1.38 10.51
CA LYS A 102 -4.33 -2.58 9.72
C LYS A 102 -3.05 -3.15 9.12
N LEU A 103 -3.09 -4.43 8.76
CA LEU A 103 -1.98 -5.11 8.10
C LEU A 103 -1.54 -4.39 6.80
N ALA A 104 -2.46 -3.76 6.06
CA ALA A 104 -2.14 -2.91 4.91
C ALA A 104 -1.12 -1.79 5.23
N HIS A 105 -1.20 -1.20 6.42
CA HIS A 105 -0.27 -0.16 6.86
C HIS A 105 1.15 -0.72 7.11
N ASP A 106 1.27 -1.96 7.55
CA ASP A 106 2.58 -2.62 7.66
C ASP A 106 3.20 -2.84 6.28
N GLY A 107 2.37 -3.15 5.28
CA GLY A 107 2.79 -3.23 3.88
C GLY A 107 3.35 -1.91 3.37
N GLU A 108 2.60 -0.81 3.55
CA GLU A 108 3.06 0.54 3.19
C GLU A 108 4.37 0.92 3.90
N SER A 109 4.48 0.63 5.20
CA SER A 109 5.69 0.91 5.99
C SER A 109 6.92 0.17 5.45
N GLY A 110 6.74 -1.08 4.99
CA GLY A 110 7.77 -1.85 4.29
C GLY A 110 8.20 -1.19 2.97
N ILE A 111 7.25 -0.66 2.20
CA ILE A 111 7.56 0.08 0.97
C ILE A 111 8.32 1.36 1.25
N TRP A 112 7.97 2.11 2.30
CA TRP A 112 8.75 3.31 2.70
C TRP A 112 10.20 2.98 3.04
N THR A 113 10.43 1.82 3.68
CA THR A 113 11.78 1.32 3.91
C THR A 113 12.50 1.04 2.60
N ALA A 114 11.87 0.37 1.64
CA ALA A 114 12.46 0.08 0.33
C ALA A 114 12.73 1.36 -0.50
N VAL A 115 11.82 2.33 -0.47
CA VAL A 115 11.97 3.65 -1.10
C VAL A 115 13.18 4.38 -0.52
N TRP A 116 13.30 4.42 0.80
CA TRP A 116 14.44 5.05 1.48
C TRP A 116 15.78 4.43 1.08
N TRP A 117 15.88 3.11 1.07
CA TRP A 117 17.11 2.42 0.67
C TRP A 117 17.44 2.63 -0.81
N SER A 118 16.45 2.50 -1.70
CA SER A 118 16.67 2.61 -3.15
C SER A 118 17.12 4.02 -3.58
N ILE A 119 16.54 5.07 -2.99
CA ILE A 119 16.93 6.46 -3.29
C ILE A 119 18.37 6.73 -2.83
N ARG A 120 18.82 6.09 -1.75
CA ARG A 120 20.18 6.27 -1.20
C ARG A 120 21.23 5.34 -1.80
N ALA A 121 20.82 4.27 -2.48
CA ALA A 121 21.72 3.30 -3.08
C ALA A 121 22.36 3.83 -4.38
N PHE A 122 23.61 3.47 -4.60
CA PHE A 122 24.30 3.59 -5.89
C PHE A 122 25.29 2.42 -6.07
N PRO A 123 25.65 2.04 -7.31
CA PRO A 123 26.62 0.97 -7.56
C PRO A 123 28.01 1.34 -7.01
N GLU A 124 28.72 0.35 -6.45
CA GLU A 124 30.07 0.51 -5.88
C GLU A 124 31.08 1.05 -6.91
N ASP A 125 31.00 0.56 -8.15
CA ASP A 125 31.86 1.00 -9.26
C ASP A 125 31.28 2.20 -10.05
N GLY A 126 30.20 2.81 -9.55
CA GLY A 126 29.51 3.93 -10.20
C GLY A 126 29.89 5.30 -9.64
N GLU A 127 29.73 6.35 -10.45
CA GLU A 127 29.83 7.74 -9.97
C GLU A 127 28.73 8.03 -8.93
N GLU A 128 29.09 8.64 -7.80
CA GLU A 128 28.09 9.08 -6.81
C GLU A 128 27.32 10.30 -7.36
N ILE A 129 26.08 10.09 -7.80
CA ILE A 129 25.19 11.19 -8.19
C ILE A 129 24.34 11.63 -6.99
N PRO A 130 24.33 12.92 -6.60
CA PRO A 130 23.54 13.39 -5.46
C PRO A 130 22.04 13.11 -5.58
N ILE A 131 21.36 12.95 -4.44
CA ILE A 131 19.90 12.91 -4.34
C ILE A 131 19.35 14.32 -4.56
N PRO A 132 18.39 14.51 -5.48
CA PRO A 132 17.73 15.80 -5.65
C PRO A 132 17.08 16.28 -4.33
N VAL A 133 17.36 17.52 -3.93
CA VAL A 133 16.92 18.09 -2.65
C VAL A 133 15.42 17.94 -2.39
N ARG A 134 14.59 18.07 -3.43
CA ARG A 134 13.13 17.89 -3.34
C ARG A 134 12.72 16.53 -2.78
N TYR A 135 13.42 15.45 -3.14
CA TYR A 135 13.11 14.11 -2.65
C TYR A 135 13.68 13.87 -1.27
N TRP A 136 14.86 14.43 -0.99
CA TRP A 136 15.46 14.38 0.33
C TRP A 136 14.55 15.05 1.37
N ASP A 137 14.13 16.29 1.10
CA ASP A 137 13.24 17.05 1.98
C ASP A 137 11.88 16.35 2.16
N ALA A 138 11.34 15.77 1.07
CA ALA A 138 10.07 15.05 1.11
C ALA A 138 10.11 13.77 1.97
N LEU A 139 11.26 13.09 2.05
CA LEU A 139 11.47 11.90 2.89
C LEU A 139 11.77 12.24 4.35
N MET A 140 12.07 13.51 4.64
CA MET A 140 12.45 14.02 5.95
C MET A 140 11.35 14.96 6.47
N PRO A 141 10.17 14.43 6.85
CA PRO A 141 9.06 15.27 7.31
C PRO A 141 9.51 16.15 8.47
N LYS A 142 9.28 17.46 8.34
CA LYS A 142 9.50 18.42 9.43
C LYS A 142 8.30 18.35 10.36
N TYR A 143 8.55 17.94 11.60
CA TYR A 143 7.52 17.90 12.63
C TYR A 143 7.50 19.26 13.34
N ASP A 144 6.64 20.15 12.86
CA ASP A 144 6.52 21.50 13.41
C ASP A 144 5.44 21.61 14.52
N GLY A 145 4.91 20.48 15.01
CA GLY A 145 3.82 20.43 15.98
C GLY A 145 4.12 19.67 17.29
N PRO A 146 3.39 19.94 18.39
CA PRO A 146 3.52 19.22 19.66
C PRO A 146 3.07 17.76 19.52
N ARG A 147 4.02 16.85 19.26
CA ARG A 147 3.98 15.36 19.36
C ARG A 147 2.78 14.59 18.74
N THR A 148 1.84 15.29 18.13
CA THR A 148 0.61 14.82 17.50
C THR A 148 0.18 15.72 16.34
N GLY A 149 0.72 16.94 16.26
CA GLY A 149 0.56 17.86 15.13
C GLY A 149 1.41 17.39 13.97
N LEU A 150 0.83 16.53 13.16
CA LEU A 150 1.40 16.08 11.90
C LEU A 150 1.34 17.24 10.91
N PRO A 151 2.26 17.32 9.94
CA PRO A 151 2.08 18.25 8.86
C PRO A 151 0.76 17.94 8.16
N ASN A 152 -0.04 18.97 7.88
CA ASN A 152 -1.26 18.85 7.07
C ASN A 152 -0.97 18.22 5.69
N GLU A 153 0.29 18.23 5.28
CA GLU A 153 0.78 17.64 4.05
C GLU A 153 1.94 16.67 4.34
N ASP A 154 1.72 15.39 4.08
CA ASP A 154 2.81 14.42 4.11
C ASP A 154 3.65 14.57 2.84
N GLY A 155 4.83 15.18 2.98
CA GLY A 155 5.76 15.43 1.87
C GLY A 155 6.09 14.18 1.06
N ARG A 156 6.01 12.99 1.67
CA ARG A 156 6.25 11.70 1.01
C ARG A 156 5.25 11.41 -0.10
N ASN A 157 4.07 12.04 -0.12
CA ASN A 157 3.15 11.98 -1.26
C ASN A 157 3.84 12.41 -2.57
N SER A 158 4.69 13.45 -2.53
CA SER A 158 5.44 13.89 -3.71
C SER A 158 6.40 12.83 -4.24
N VAL A 159 6.96 11.99 -3.34
CA VAL A 159 7.84 10.87 -3.69
C VAL A 159 7.03 9.76 -4.36
N LEU A 160 5.84 9.41 -3.85
CA LEU A 160 4.97 8.44 -4.51
C LEU A 160 4.53 8.92 -5.88
N HIS A 161 4.14 10.20 -6.01
CA HIS A 161 3.76 10.78 -7.28
C HIS A 161 4.91 10.75 -8.29
N ALA A 162 6.14 11.09 -7.87
CA ALA A 162 7.31 10.99 -8.74
C ALA A 162 7.57 9.56 -9.23
N PHE A 163 7.37 8.54 -8.39
CA PHE A 163 7.44 7.14 -8.84
C PHE A 163 6.30 6.77 -9.79
N VAL A 164 5.06 7.18 -9.50
CA VAL A 164 3.90 6.94 -10.36
C VAL A 164 4.09 7.55 -11.75
N GLU A 165 4.71 8.74 -11.81
CA GLU A 165 5.09 9.44 -13.04
C GLU A 165 6.38 8.90 -13.69
N ALA A 166 6.99 7.86 -13.11
CA ALA A 166 8.23 7.25 -13.55
C ALA A 166 9.39 8.26 -13.71
N ASP A 167 9.52 9.19 -12.77
CA ASP A 167 10.62 10.16 -12.77
C ASP A 167 11.97 9.42 -12.68
N LYS A 168 12.73 9.47 -13.77
CA LYS A 168 14.00 8.74 -13.92
C LYS A 168 15.15 9.31 -13.08
N TYR A 169 14.96 10.45 -12.43
CA TYR A 169 15.97 11.14 -11.63
C TYR A 169 15.83 10.87 -10.11
N ILE A 170 14.77 10.16 -9.71
CA ILE A 170 14.57 9.80 -8.29
C ILE A 170 15.60 8.78 -7.81
N LEU A 171 15.90 7.77 -8.63
CA LEU A 171 16.92 6.75 -8.37
C LEU A 171 18.23 7.11 -9.04
N HIS A 172 19.31 6.49 -8.55
CA HIS A 172 20.59 6.52 -9.24
C HIS A 172 20.44 5.93 -10.67
N PRO A 173 21.09 6.49 -11.71
CA PRO A 173 21.01 5.96 -13.07
C PRO A 173 21.39 4.47 -13.19
N GLY A 174 22.31 4.00 -12.36
CA GLY A 174 22.69 2.57 -12.27
C GLY A 174 21.58 1.65 -11.76
N TYR A 175 20.52 2.20 -11.17
CA TYR A 175 19.35 1.47 -10.69
C TYR A 175 18.04 1.92 -11.38
N ARG A 176 18.14 2.51 -12.58
CA ARG A 176 16.99 3.00 -13.34
C ARG A 176 15.96 1.90 -13.64
N ASP A 177 16.40 0.66 -13.81
CA ASP A 177 15.51 -0.49 -14.04
C ASP A 177 14.60 -0.81 -12.85
N LEU A 178 14.90 -0.31 -11.64
CA LEU A 178 14.01 -0.42 -10.48
C LEU A 178 12.83 0.57 -10.54
N VAL A 179 12.88 1.60 -11.40
CA VAL A 179 11.82 2.62 -11.47
C VAL A 179 10.47 1.99 -11.79
N ASP A 180 10.41 1.04 -12.73
CA ASP A 180 9.16 0.36 -13.08
C ASP A 180 8.57 -0.44 -11.91
N LEU A 181 9.43 -1.07 -11.08
CA LEU A 181 8.98 -1.73 -9.85
C LEU A 181 8.38 -0.71 -8.88
N PHE A 182 9.11 0.37 -8.58
CA PHE A 182 8.65 1.37 -7.63
C PHE A 182 7.45 2.16 -8.13
N GLN A 183 7.28 2.35 -9.44
CA GLN A 183 6.07 2.92 -10.04
C GLN A 183 4.85 2.07 -9.68
N ASN A 184 4.94 0.75 -9.87
CA ASN A 184 3.86 -0.19 -9.55
C ASN A 184 3.59 -0.24 -8.04
N LEU A 185 4.64 -0.31 -7.22
CA LEU A 185 4.50 -0.34 -5.76
C LEU A 185 3.89 0.97 -5.23
N ALA A 186 4.33 2.12 -5.74
CA ALA A 186 3.79 3.42 -5.38
C ALA A 186 2.31 3.54 -5.76
N ALA A 187 1.93 3.15 -6.98
CA ALA A 187 0.53 3.10 -7.40
C ALA A 187 -0.31 2.15 -6.51
N ALA A 188 0.27 1.03 -6.06
CA ALA A 188 -0.39 0.08 -5.18
C ALA A 188 -0.68 0.64 -3.79
N ILE A 189 0.21 1.47 -3.22
CA ILE A 189 0.05 2.02 -1.86
C ILE A 189 -0.47 3.46 -1.83
N LEU A 190 -0.58 4.14 -2.97
CA LEU A 190 -1.08 5.51 -3.06
C LEU A 190 -2.51 5.65 -2.50
N PRO A 191 -3.48 4.78 -2.83
CA PRO A 191 -4.83 4.85 -2.25
C PRO A 191 -4.86 4.25 -0.84
N ASP A 192 -5.76 4.77 0.01
CA ASP A 192 -6.10 4.11 1.28
C ASP A 192 -7.25 3.11 1.06
N TYR A 193 -6.93 1.83 1.26
CA TYR A 193 -7.86 0.71 1.08
C TYR A 193 -9.01 0.67 2.09
N HIS A 194 -9.01 1.56 3.09
CA HIS A 194 -10.21 1.87 3.86
C HIS A 194 -11.40 2.22 2.95
N TRP A 195 -11.15 2.90 1.83
CA TRP A 195 -12.18 3.37 0.91
C TRP A 195 -12.46 2.43 -0.26
N ALA A 196 -11.84 1.25 -0.30
CA ALA A 196 -12.15 0.28 -1.34
C ALA A 196 -13.60 -0.21 -1.19
N ALA A 197 -14.36 -0.30 -2.28
CA ALA A 197 -15.76 -0.69 -2.23
C ALA A 197 -15.95 -2.21 -2.30
N ASP A 198 -15.00 -2.95 -2.87
CA ASP A 198 -15.10 -4.42 -3.00
C ASP A 198 -14.48 -5.17 -1.82
N PHE A 199 -15.09 -6.31 -1.50
CA PHE A 199 -14.68 -7.15 -0.38
C PHE A 199 -13.24 -7.68 -0.53
N THR A 200 -12.79 -7.95 -1.75
CA THR A 200 -11.44 -8.49 -2.00
C THR A 200 -10.36 -7.49 -1.59
N ARG A 201 -10.52 -6.21 -1.92
CA ARG A 201 -9.61 -5.12 -1.53
C ARG A 201 -9.71 -4.73 -0.06
N GLN A 202 -10.87 -4.93 0.56
CA GLN A 202 -11.04 -4.71 1.99
C GLN A 202 -10.38 -5.80 2.85
N ARG A 203 -9.94 -6.91 2.25
CA ARG A 203 -9.25 -7.96 2.99
C ARG A 203 -7.97 -7.42 3.65
N PRO A 204 -7.69 -7.80 4.91
CA PRO A 204 -6.48 -7.34 5.61
C PRO A 204 -5.17 -7.64 4.86
N ASP A 205 -5.13 -8.75 4.11
CA ASP A 205 -3.95 -9.24 3.41
C ASP A 205 -3.87 -8.83 1.92
N PHE A 206 -4.83 -8.05 1.41
CA PHE A 206 -4.85 -7.64 -0.01
C PHE A 206 -3.63 -6.83 -0.41
N VAL A 207 -3.29 -5.78 0.36
CA VAL A 207 -2.13 -4.92 0.06
C VAL A 207 -0.83 -5.74 0.05
N HIS A 208 -0.67 -6.67 0.97
CA HIS A 208 0.50 -7.56 0.97
C HIS A 208 0.53 -8.45 -0.26
N GLU A 209 -0.62 -8.98 -0.67
CA GLU A 209 -0.72 -9.82 -1.86
C GLU A 209 -0.32 -9.07 -3.14
N ILE A 210 -0.85 -7.85 -3.36
CA ILE A 210 -0.50 -7.06 -4.56
C ILE A 210 0.99 -6.72 -4.59
N LEU A 211 1.56 -6.28 -3.45
CA LEU A 211 2.98 -5.95 -3.35
C LEU A 211 3.86 -7.19 -3.58
N GLN A 212 3.50 -8.33 -2.99
CA GLN A 212 4.23 -9.59 -3.16
C GLN A 212 4.23 -10.05 -4.61
N ARG A 213 3.10 -9.98 -5.32
CA ARG A 213 3.03 -10.33 -6.74
C ARG A 213 3.87 -9.40 -7.62
N MET A 214 3.84 -8.09 -7.36
CA MET A 214 4.67 -7.11 -8.08
C MET A 214 6.16 -7.41 -7.91
N ILE A 215 6.60 -7.62 -6.67
CA ILE A 215 8.01 -7.92 -6.36
C ILE A 215 8.42 -9.27 -6.99
N LEU A 216 7.59 -10.30 -6.85
CA LEU A 216 7.91 -11.63 -7.39
C LEU A 216 8.00 -11.62 -8.91
N ASN A 217 7.04 -10.99 -9.59
CA ASN A 217 7.08 -10.82 -11.04
C ASN A 217 8.37 -10.12 -11.46
N PHE A 218 8.69 -8.99 -10.82
CA PHE A 218 9.89 -8.22 -11.13
C PHE A 218 11.17 -9.04 -10.96
N VAL A 219 11.32 -9.74 -9.82
CA VAL A 219 12.50 -10.56 -9.55
C VAL A 219 12.64 -11.68 -10.58
N VAL A 220 11.54 -12.35 -10.96
CA VAL A 220 11.58 -13.43 -11.96
C VAL A 220 11.91 -12.89 -13.35
N GLU A 221 11.30 -11.78 -13.75
CA GLU A 221 11.47 -11.18 -15.08
C GLU A 221 12.85 -10.53 -15.27
N LYS A 222 13.41 -9.96 -14.20
CA LYS A 222 14.69 -9.26 -14.22
C LYS A 222 15.85 -10.09 -13.66
N LYS A 223 15.65 -11.37 -13.32
CA LYS A 223 16.65 -12.22 -12.64
C LYS A 223 18.03 -12.25 -13.31
N ASP A 224 18.07 -12.13 -14.65
CA ASP A 224 19.30 -12.17 -15.44
C ASP A 224 19.76 -10.77 -15.93
N ALA A 225 19.13 -9.70 -15.43
CA ALA A 225 19.48 -8.33 -15.80
C ALA A 225 20.72 -7.86 -15.03
N LEU A 226 21.65 -7.20 -15.72
CA LEU A 226 22.96 -6.81 -15.17
C LEU A 226 22.87 -6.00 -13.86
N PHE A 227 21.85 -5.14 -13.71
CA PHE A 227 21.72 -4.32 -12.51
C PHE A 227 21.43 -5.12 -11.23
N MET A 228 20.93 -6.35 -11.36
CA MET A 228 20.69 -7.24 -10.22
C MET A 228 22.00 -7.72 -9.58
N ASP A 229 23.09 -7.73 -10.34
CA ASP A 229 24.42 -8.18 -9.89
C ASP A 229 25.30 -7.01 -9.39
N TYR A 230 24.83 -5.77 -9.49
CA TYR A 230 25.59 -4.62 -9.03
C TYR A 230 25.75 -4.66 -7.52
N LYS A 231 27.02 -4.66 -7.07
CA LYS A 231 27.33 -4.38 -5.68
C LYS A 231 26.92 -2.94 -5.36
N THR A 232 26.15 -2.78 -4.31
CA THR A 232 25.83 -1.45 -3.78
C THR A 232 27.04 -0.91 -3.02
N ALA A 233 27.35 0.37 -3.20
CA ALA A 233 28.38 1.04 -2.41
C ALA A 233 28.06 0.93 -0.90
N ASN A 234 29.11 0.86 -0.08
CA ASN A 234 28.96 0.83 1.38
C ASN A 234 28.48 2.17 1.96
N GLU A 235 28.64 3.24 1.19
CA GLU A 235 28.19 4.59 1.52
C GLU A 235 26.82 4.88 0.90
N ASN A 236 26.09 5.84 1.48
CA ASN A 236 24.83 6.31 0.91
C ASN A 236 25.09 7.52 0.02
N ARG A 237 24.31 7.67 -1.06
CA ARG A 237 24.26 8.90 -1.85
C ARG A 237 24.02 10.09 -0.92
N LYS A 238 24.80 11.14 -1.10
CA LYS A 238 24.59 12.45 -0.46
C LYS A 238 23.47 13.19 -1.18
N PHE A 239 22.82 14.13 -0.50
CA PHE A 239 21.89 15.04 -1.16
C PHE A 239 22.61 16.31 -1.60
N ASP A 240 22.13 16.92 -2.69
CA ASP A 240 22.66 18.20 -3.20
C ASP A 240 22.15 19.38 -2.38
N GLY A 241 22.59 19.43 -1.12
CA GLY A 241 22.33 20.56 -0.23
C GLY A 241 23.63 21.28 0.03
N GLY A 242 23.86 22.38 -0.68
CA GLY A 242 24.95 23.30 -0.39
C GLY A 242 25.03 23.57 1.12
N MET A 243 26.24 23.48 1.66
CA MET A 243 26.59 23.64 3.08
C MET A 243 25.70 24.64 3.83
N ASN A 244 24.64 24.18 4.47
CA ASN A 244 23.96 24.86 5.58
C ASN A 244 23.31 23.80 6.49
N TRP A 245 24.18 22.89 6.96
CA TRP A 245 23.87 21.69 7.73
C TRP A 245 23.54 21.93 9.23
N TRP A 246 23.05 23.13 9.60
CA TRP A 246 22.97 23.52 11.02
C TRP A 246 21.66 23.16 11.76
N TYR A 247 20.70 22.49 11.11
CA TYR A 247 19.40 22.20 11.76
C TYR A 247 18.94 20.73 11.73
N HIS A 248 19.75 19.78 11.25
CA HIS A 248 19.36 18.37 11.30
C HIS A 248 20.02 17.62 12.47
N VAL A 249 19.17 17.06 13.33
CA VAL A 249 19.50 16.15 14.42
C VAL A 249 20.46 15.07 13.91
N SER A 250 21.63 14.97 14.54
CA SER A 250 22.70 14.04 14.19
C SER A 250 22.17 12.60 14.07
N THR A 251 22.30 12.02 12.88
CA THR A 251 21.97 10.62 12.61
C THR A 251 22.87 9.63 13.37
N HIS A 252 23.98 10.09 13.97
CA HIS A 252 24.89 9.24 14.72
C HIS A 252 24.24 8.62 15.98
N GLU A 253 23.21 9.25 16.56
CA GLU A 253 22.44 8.62 17.66
C GLU A 253 21.49 7.52 17.18
N SER A 254 21.06 7.57 15.92
CA SER A 254 20.14 6.57 15.34
C SER A 254 20.87 5.26 15.02
N ASP A 255 22.07 5.37 14.45
CA ASP A 255 22.87 4.22 14.05
C ASP A 255 23.50 3.49 15.26
N CYS A 256 23.89 4.21 16.32
CA CYS A 256 24.41 3.58 17.55
C CYS A 256 23.36 2.74 18.32
N ARG A 257 22.07 3.08 18.21
CA ARG A 257 21.00 2.29 18.86
C ARG A 257 20.70 0.97 18.16
N ARG A 258 21.00 0.87 16.86
CA ARG A 258 20.78 -0.36 16.08
C ARG A 258 21.85 -1.43 16.37
N SER A 259 23.09 -1.01 16.63
CA SER A 259 24.19 -1.94 16.95
C SER A 259 24.18 -2.45 18.39
N SER A 260 23.50 -1.75 19.30
CA SER A 260 23.45 -2.11 20.73
C SER A 260 22.30 -3.05 21.11
N SER A 261 21.27 -3.22 20.28
CA SER A 261 20.11 -4.08 20.60
C SER A 261 20.30 -5.56 20.28
N ILE A 262 21.38 -5.96 19.61
CA ILE A 262 21.63 -7.36 19.23
C ILE A 262 22.22 -8.17 20.40
N ASN A 263 22.75 -7.53 21.46
CA ASN A 263 23.48 -8.21 22.54
C ASN A 263 22.75 -8.31 23.89
N SER A 264 21.49 -7.88 24.02
CA SER A 264 20.76 -8.05 25.29
C SER A 264 19.93 -9.34 25.28
N SER A 265 20.50 -10.40 25.82
CA SER A 265 19.81 -11.65 26.14
C SER A 265 18.71 -11.43 27.19
N VAL A 266 17.44 -11.48 26.78
CA VAL A 266 16.30 -11.53 27.69
C VAL A 266 15.83 -12.97 27.83
N SER A 267 16.14 -13.57 28.98
CA SER A 267 15.56 -14.84 29.44
C SER A 267 14.07 -14.62 29.74
N SER A 268 13.18 -15.04 28.85
CA SER A 268 11.74 -15.06 29.10
C SER A 268 11.27 -16.50 29.37
N GLN A 269 10.97 -16.79 30.64
CA GLN A 269 10.22 -17.96 31.06
C GLN A 269 8.78 -17.84 30.54
N GLY A 270 8.47 -18.57 29.48
CA GLY A 270 7.15 -18.58 28.85
C GLY A 270 6.08 -19.28 29.71
N ARG A 271 5.06 -18.52 30.13
CA ARG A 271 3.82 -19.06 30.70
C ARG A 271 2.84 -19.28 29.54
N LYS A 272 2.61 -20.55 29.17
CA LYS A 272 1.66 -20.96 28.12
C LYS A 272 0.22 -20.67 28.57
N ARG A 273 -0.51 -19.83 27.82
CA ARG A 273 -1.99 -19.80 27.84
C ARG A 273 -2.50 -20.08 26.44
N LYS A 274 -3.49 -20.98 26.35
CA LYS A 274 -4.19 -21.35 25.12
C LYS A 274 -5.14 -20.21 24.73
N LEU A 275 -4.88 -19.56 23.60
CA LEU A 275 -5.88 -18.77 22.90
C LEU A 275 -6.78 -19.73 22.12
N LYS A 276 -8.10 -19.64 22.31
CA LYS A 276 -9.10 -20.42 21.57
C LYS A 276 -9.72 -19.44 20.57
N GLU A 277 -9.25 -19.48 19.33
CA GLU A 277 -9.81 -18.68 18.24
C GLU A 277 -11.11 -19.35 17.77
N MET A 278 -12.20 -18.59 17.73
CA MET A 278 -13.50 -19.03 17.22
C MET A 278 -13.40 -19.13 15.70
N VAL A 279 -13.39 -20.35 15.19
CA VAL A 279 -13.69 -20.66 13.79
C VAL A 279 -15.20 -20.44 13.61
N PRO A 280 -15.66 -19.64 12.62
CA PRO A 280 -17.07 -19.55 12.28
C PRO A 280 -17.58 -20.93 11.85
N ASP A 281 -18.78 -21.28 12.30
CA ASP A 281 -19.44 -22.54 11.98
C ASP A 281 -19.56 -22.70 10.45
N PRO A 282 -19.11 -23.81 9.86
CA PRO A 282 -19.31 -24.10 8.43
C PRO A 282 -20.77 -24.01 7.96
N GLU A 283 -21.74 -24.16 8.87
CA GLU A 283 -23.17 -24.02 8.54
C GLU A 283 -23.60 -22.56 8.30
N GLU A 284 -22.96 -21.56 8.93
CA GLU A 284 -23.27 -20.13 8.70
C GLU A 284 -22.82 -19.62 7.32
N LEU A 285 -21.84 -20.27 6.69
CA LEU A 285 -21.37 -19.90 5.35
C LEU A 285 -22.22 -20.52 4.21
N ALA A 286 -23.00 -21.56 4.50
CA ALA A 286 -23.87 -22.19 3.52
C ALA A 286 -25.17 -21.38 3.30
N ASP A 287 -25.68 -20.72 4.33
CA ASP A 287 -26.92 -19.93 4.26
C ASP A 287 -26.77 -18.60 3.50
N VAL A 288 -25.55 -18.07 3.37
CA VAL A 288 -25.29 -16.82 2.64
C VAL A 288 -25.20 -17.05 1.13
N LEU A 289 -24.97 -18.29 0.68
CA LEU A 289 -24.78 -18.63 -0.74
C LEU A 289 -26.02 -19.26 -1.40
N SER A 290 -27.13 -19.44 -0.68
CA SER A 290 -28.34 -20.09 -1.20
C SER A 290 -29.45 -19.12 -1.67
N VAL A 291 -29.24 -17.80 -1.60
CA VAL A 291 -30.25 -16.80 -2.00
C VAL A 291 -29.84 -16.06 -3.28
N VAL A 292 -29.85 -16.76 -4.41
CA VAL A 292 -30.06 -16.22 -5.79
C VAL A 292 -30.63 -17.38 -6.62
N ASP A 293 -31.92 -17.70 -6.47
CA ASP A 293 -33.02 -17.32 -7.38
C ASP A 293 -33.02 -18.10 -8.70
N GLU A 294 -33.57 -19.32 -8.63
CA GLU A 294 -34.29 -19.95 -9.72
C GLU A 294 -35.73 -19.40 -9.72
N SER A 295 -36.13 -18.70 -10.78
CA SER A 295 -37.52 -18.71 -11.20
C SER A 295 -37.64 -18.70 -12.73
N ASN A 296 -38.35 -19.73 -13.16
CA ASN A 296 -38.68 -20.14 -14.52
C ASN A 296 -39.86 -19.31 -15.09
N ASP A 297 -39.83 -19.15 -16.41
CA ASP A 297 -40.92 -19.44 -17.35
C ASP A 297 -42.22 -18.61 -17.26
N ASP A 298 -42.62 -17.96 -18.37
CA ASP A 298 -43.71 -18.45 -19.23
C ASP A 298 -44.05 -17.40 -20.31
N GLY A 299 -44.34 -17.88 -21.52
CA GLY A 299 -44.78 -17.05 -22.64
C GLY A 299 -46.26 -16.69 -22.57
N SER A 300 -46.64 -15.56 -23.16
CA SER A 300 -47.91 -15.47 -23.88
C SER A 300 -47.91 -14.33 -24.88
N ASP A 301 -48.20 -14.75 -26.10
CA ASP A 301 -48.71 -14.02 -27.25
C ASP A 301 -50.08 -13.40 -26.92
N TYR A 302 -50.29 -12.11 -27.21
CA TYR A 302 -51.58 -11.52 -27.63
C TYR A 302 -51.36 -10.09 -28.14
N GLY A 303 -51.74 -9.86 -29.40
CA GLY A 303 -51.87 -8.54 -29.99
C GLY A 303 -53.14 -7.80 -29.55
N GLY A 304 -53.15 -6.48 -29.69
CA GLY A 304 -54.38 -5.68 -29.57
C GLY A 304 -54.18 -4.20 -29.26
N ARG A 305 -54.22 -3.38 -30.32
CA ARG A 305 -54.75 -2.01 -30.48
C ARG A 305 -54.96 -1.05 -29.28
N ASP A 306 -54.55 0.19 -29.57
CA ASP A 306 -55.21 1.50 -29.33
C ASP A 306 -55.82 1.81 -27.96
N GLU A 307 -55.29 2.81 -27.25
CA GLU A 307 -55.91 4.15 -27.19
C GLU A 307 -55.09 5.13 -26.32
N ASP A 308 -55.20 6.38 -26.72
CA ASP A 308 -54.65 7.59 -26.12
C ASP A 308 -54.92 7.73 -24.63
N THR A 309 -53.94 8.24 -23.87
CA THR A 309 -54.22 9.37 -22.97
C THR A 309 -52.96 10.12 -22.54
N HIS A 310 -53.08 11.44 -22.66
CA HIS A 310 -52.11 12.47 -22.33
C HIS A 310 -51.53 12.38 -20.90
N ARG A 311 -50.20 12.49 -20.78
CA ARG A 311 -49.59 13.03 -19.56
C ARG A 311 -48.39 13.92 -19.87
N SER A 312 -48.64 15.21 -19.80
CA SER A 312 -47.69 16.30 -19.93
C SER A 312 -46.69 16.29 -18.76
N VAL A 313 -45.40 16.12 -19.04
CA VAL A 313 -44.31 16.42 -18.09
C VAL A 313 -43.42 17.50 -18.68
N LYS A 314 -43.36 18.61 -17.96
CA LYS A 314 -42.60 19.84 -18.26
C LYS A 314 -41.10 19.53 -18.39
N LYS A 315 -40.52 19.78 -19.57
CA LYS A 315 -39.06 19.86 -19.77
C LYS A 315 -38.57 21.26 -19.40
N SER A 316 -37.67 21.35 -18.42
CA SER A 316 -36.93 22.56 -18.10
C SER A 316 -35.93 22.90 -19.21
N ARG A 317 -36.13 24.05 -19.86
CA ARG A 317 -35.16 24.67 -20.79
C ARG A 317 -33.96 25.19 -20.00
N LYS A 318 -32.79 24.58 -20.17
CA LYS A 318 -31.50 25.26 -19.92
C LYS A 318 -31.17 26.11 -21.15
N LYS A 319 -31.01 27.42 -20.94
CA LYS A 319 -30.55 28.39 -21.93
C LYS A 319 -29.05 28.19 -22.14
N TYR A 320 -28.63 27.96 -23.39
CA TYR A 320 -27.25 28.12 -23.79
C TYR A 320 -27.00 29.60 -24.11
N LEU A 321 -25.99 30.17 -23.48
CA LEU A 321 -25.46 31.50 -23.78
C LEU A 321 -24.60 31.37 -25.05
N VAL A 322 -25.04 32.01 -26.14
CA VAL A 322 -24.23 32.19 -27.36
C VAL A 322 -23.48 33.50 -27.20
N MET A 323 -22.16 33.44 -27.10
CA MET A 323 -21.30 34.61 -27.26
C MET A 323 -21.03 34.79 -28.75
N ASN A 324 -21.56 35.87 -29.32
CA ASN A 324 -21.11 36.38 -30.61
C ASN A 324 -19.87 37.25 -30.36
N VAL A 325 -18.78 36.94 -31.06
CA VAL A 325 -17.61 37.82 -31.21
C VAL A 325 -17.75 38.46 -32.59
N GLU A 326 -17.97 39.76 -32.64
CA GLU A 326 -17.79 40.57 -33.85
C GLU A 326 -16.32 40.98 -33.98
N PRO A 327 -15.78 41.04 -35.22
CA PRO A 327 -14.43 41.51 -35.46
C PRO A 327 -14.40 43.03 -35.73
N GLU A 328 -13.41 43.71 -35.14
CA GLU A 328 -12.78 44.92 -35.69
C GLU A 328 -11.29 44.68 -35.86
#